data_AF-A0A9X7U7Q6-F1
#
_entry.id   AF-A0A9X7U7Q6-F1
#
_cell.length_a   1.000
_cell.length_b   1.000
_cell.length_c   1.000
_cell.angle_alpha   90.00
_cell.angle_beta   90.00
_cell.angle_gamma   90.00
#
_symmetry.space_group_name_H-M   'P 1'
#
loop_
_entity.id
_entity.type
_entity.pdbx_description
1 polymer ?
#
loop_
_entity_poly.entity_id
_entity_poly.type
_entity_poly.pdbx_seq_one_letter_code
_entity_poly.pdbx_strand_id
1 'polypeptide(L)' 'MDEHMQAIILGVVERAPQWVRHDLEAKDAGVRARAEETLAAMITNALKAETPPAAQSTATMQD' A
#
# COMPACT_ATOMS: atom_id res chain seq x y z
N MET A 1 5.38 14.67 -0.21
CA MET A 1 4.84 13.61 0.67
C MET A 1 4.45 14.29 1.95
N ASP A 2 3.16 14.24 2.30
CA ASP A 2 2.67 14.80 3.57
C ASP A 2 2.76 13.77 4.70
N GLU A 3 2.56 14.23 5.93
CA GLU A 3 2.63 13.43 7.15
C GLU A 3 1.61 12.28 7.15
N HIS A 4 0.45 12.49 6.52
CA HIS A 4 -0.60 11.48 6.40
C HIS A 4 -0.16 10.31 5.50
N MET A 5 0.37 10.62 4.31
CA MET A 5 0.94 9.62 3.41
C MET A 5 2.12 8.87 4.04
N GLN A 6 2.93 9.55 4.85
CA GLN A 6 4.00 8.92 5.63
C GLN A 6 3.47 7.93 6.67
N ALA A 7 2.43 8.31 7.41
CA ALA A 7 1.80 7.43 8.40
C ALA A 7 1.22 6.15 7.74
N ILE A 8 0.60 6.28 6.56
CA ILE A 8 0.08 5.14 5.80
C ILE A 8 1.21 4.19 5.40
N ILE A 9 2.28 4.71 4.80
CA ILE A 9 3.43 3.91 4.37
C ILE A 9 4.08 3.21 5.57
N LEU A 10 4.30 3.93 6.67
CA LEU A 10 4.89 3.37 7.88
C LEU A 10 4.02 2.24 8.44
N GLY A 11 2.69 2.44 8.52
CA GLY A 11 1.77 1.41 8.97
C GLY A 11 1.76 0.16 8.08
N VAL A 12 2.04 0.28 6.78
CA VAL A 12 2.22 -0.88 5.90
C VAL A 12 3.54 -1.59 6.20
N VAL A 13 4.65 -0.85 6.35
CA VAL A 13 5.97 -1.41 6.68
C VAL A 13 5.95 -2.15 8.02
N GLU A 14 5.26 -1.62 9.03
CA GLU A 14 5.09 -2.25 10.35
C GLU A 14 4.29 -3.56 10.28
N ARG A 15 3.32 -3.65 9.36
CA ARG A 15 2.46 -4.83 9.17
C ARG A 15 2.95 -5.78 8.08
N ALA A 16 4.09 -5.52 7.45
CA ALA A 16 4.65 -6.41 6.44
C ALA A 16 4.75 -7.85 6.98
N PRO A 17 4.41 -8.89 6.20
CA PRO A 17 4.59 -10.28 6.64
C PRO A 17 6.05 -10.60 6.95
N GLN A 18 6.30 -11.52 7.88
CA GLN A 18 7.67 -11.93 8.23
C GLN A 18 8.44 -12.49 7.04
N TRP A 19 7.78 -13.23 6.15
CA TRP A 19 8.41 -13.74 4.93
C TRP A 19 8.87 -12.61 3.99
N VAL A 20 8.13 -11.49 3.91
CA VAL A 20 8.54 -10.33 3.09
C VAL A 20 9.80 -9.72 3.69
N ARG A 21 9.87 -9.56 5.02
CA ARG A 21 11.06 -9.02 5.69
C ARG A 21 12.28 -9.91 5.46
N HIS A 22 12.13 -11.21 5.63
CA HIS A 22 13.19 -12.18 5.38
C HIS A 22 13.67 -12.11 3.91
N ASP A 23 12.74 -12.08 2.96
CA ASP A 23 13.09 -12.08 1.54
C ASP A 23 13.70 -10.74 1.08
N LEU A 24 13.39 -9.62 1.73
CA LEU A 24 14.08 -8.34 1.50
C LEU A 24 15.57 -8.41 1.86
N GLU A 25 15.95 -9.24 2.82
CA GLU A 25 17.35 -9.45 3.24
C GLU A 25 18.07 -10.50 2.36
N ALA A 26 17.36 -11.13 1.40
CA ALA A 26 17.92 -12.19 0.58
C ALA A 26 19.05 -11.68 -0.32
N LYS A 27 20.13 -12.47 -0.41
CA LYS A 27 21.23 -12.23 -1.36
C LYS A 27 20.81 -12.50 -2.81
N ASP A 28 19.90 -13.45 -3.00
CA ASP A 28 19.31 -13.74 -4.30
C ASP A 28 18.45 -12.55 -4.76
N ALA A 29 18.79 -12.01 -5.93
CA ALA A 29 18.13 -10.82 -6.46
C ALA A 29 16.67 -11.09 -6.85
N GLY A 30 16.34 -12.30 -7.31
CA GLY A 30 14.97 -12.66 -7.67
C GLY A 30 14.07 -12.77 -6.44
N VAL A 31 14.57 -13.37 -5.37
CA VAL A 31 13.87 -13.46 -4.08
C VAL A 31 13.59 -12.06 -3.52
N ARG A 32 14.62 -11.20 -3.51
CA ARG A 32 14.47 -9.83 -3.02
C ARG A 32 13.50 -9.01 -3.88
N ALA A 33 13.60 -9.09 -5.20
CA ALA A 33 12.69 -8.39 -6.12
C ALA A 33 11.22 -8.76 -5.88
N ARG A 34 10.93 -10.04 -5.67
CA ARG A 34 9.57 -10.50 -5.33
C ARG A 34 9.05 -9.87 -4.03
N ALA A 35 9.91 -9.73 -3.03
CA ALA A 35 9.55 -9.11 -1.76
C ALA A 35 9.28 -7.60 -1.93
N GLU A 36 10.13 -6.92 -2.69
CA GLU A 36 9.96 -5.50 -3.05
C GLU A 36 8.65 -5.27 -3.82
N GLU A 37 8.34 -6.08 -4.83
CA GLU A 37 7.08 -6.03 -5.58
C GLU A 37 5.86 -6.22 -4.68
N THR A 38 5.93 -7.18 -3.76
CA THR A 38 4.85 -7.42 -2.81
C THR A 38 4.66 -6.23 -1.88
N LEU A 39 5.74 -5.69 -1.33
CA LEU A 39 5.68 -4.53 -0.46
C LEU A 39 5.12 -3.30 -1.20
N ALA A 40 5.54 -3.07 -2.44
CA ALA A 40 5.01 -2.01 -3.29
C ALA A 40 3.51 -2.18 -3.56
N ALA A 41 3.03 -3.41 -3.80
CA ALA A 41 1.61 -3.70 -3.95
C ALA A 41 0.82 -3.43 -2.66
N MET A 42 1.37 -3.79 -1.49
CA MET A 42 0.75 -3.49 -0.19
C MET A 42 0.61 -1.99 0.05
N ILE A 43 1.67 -1.22 -0.24
CA ILE A 43 1.66 0.25 -0.13
C ILE A 43 0.63 0.84 -1.10
N THR A 44 0.64 0.41 -2.36
CA THR A 44 -0.31 0.88 -3.38
C THR A 44 -1.76 0.62 -2.98
N ASN A 45 -2.05 -0.56 -2.41
CA ASN A 45 -3.38 -0.89 -1.95
C ASN A 45 -3.82 -0.04 -0.76
N ALA A 46 -2.93 0.24 0.18
CA ALA A 46 -3.24 1.12 1.31
C ALA A 46 -3.51 2.56 0.87
N LEU A 47 -2.69 3.10 -0.03
CA LEU A 47 -2.90 4.45 -0.57
C LEU A 47 -4.22 4.57 -1.37
N LYS A 48 -4.61 3.51 -2.09
CA LYS A 48 -5.90 3.45 -2.79
C LYS A 48 -7.08 3.35 -1.82
N ALA A 49 -6.93 2.69 -0.68
CA ALA A 49 -8.01 2.58 0.31
C ALA A 49 -8.31 3.92 0.99
N GLU A 50 -7.30 4.77 1.17
CA GLU A 50 -7.42 6.13 1.72
C GLU A 50 -7.92 7.15 0.69
N THR A 51 -7.89 6.80 -0.60
CA THR A 51 -8.54 7.56 -1.66
C THR A 51 -9.92 6.93 -1.90
N PRO A 52 -10.99 7.37 -1.20
CA PRO A 52 -12.32 6.86 -1.52
C PRO A 52 -12.57 7.03 -3.02
N PRO A 53 -13.13 6.01 -3.71
CA PRO A 53 -13.49 6.16 -5.11
C PRO A 53 -14.41 7.37 -5.19
N ALA A 54 -14.00 8.35 -5.99
CA ALA A 54 -14.59 9.68 -6.09
C ALA A 54 -16.08 9.69 -5.74
N ALA A 55 -16.44 10.52 -4.76
CA ALA A 55 -17.78 11.00 -4.48
C ALA A 55 -18.75 10.68 -5.64
N GLN A 56 -19.41 9.52 -5.58
CA GLN A 56 -20.45 9.20 -6.54
C GLN A 56 -21.58 10.15 -6.19
N SER A 57 -21.73 11.17 -7.03
CA SER A 57 -22.80 12.14 -7.04
C SER A 57 -24.16 11.46 -6.91
N THR A 58 -24.66 11.32 -5.68
CA THR A 58 -26.10 11.24 -5.41
C THR A 58 -26.54 12.61 -4.93
N ALA A 59 -26.36 13.60 -5.80
CA ALA A 59 -27.09 14.86 -5.73
C ALA A 59 -28.03 14.89 -6.94
N THR A 60 -29.31 14.90 -6.64
CA THR A 60 -30.40 15.39 -7.49
C THR A 60 -30.90 14.44 -8.58
N MET A 61 -31.90 13.64 -8.21
CA MET A 61 -33.10 13.53 -9.04
C MET A 61 -34.31 13.69 -8.10
N GLN A 62 -34.64 14.95 -7.83
CA GLN A 62 -36.00 15.34 -7.46
C GLN A 62 -36.88 15.19 -8.69
N ASP A 63 -37.95 14.42 -8.57
CA ASP A 63 -39.27 14.72 -9.12
C ASP A 63 -40.33 14.12 -8.17
#